data_AF-A0A5Q2VE43-F1
#
_entry.id   AF-A0A5Q2VE43-F1
#
_cell.length_a   1.000
_cell.length_b   1.000
_cell.length_c   1.000
_cell.angle_alpha   90.00
_cell.angle_beta   90.00
_cell.angle_gamma   90.00
#
_symmetry.space_group_name_H-M   'P 1'
#
loop_
_entity.id
_entity.type
_entity.pdbx_description
1 polymer ?
#
loop_
_entity_poly.entity_id
_entity_poly.type
_entity_poly.pdbx_seq_one_letter_code
_entity_poly.pdbx_strand_id
1 'polypeptide(L)'
;MNTFLNDLVTLNQIILLNAREQFPDVEGKQLRYRAAAPMREDDLTAEVCTEIVSGETRYQIATSTDGTSWRMQLDFALNHSIPQIPYVVLSYTRFGSVEEMIFDQVLLTPQENRYQAQLDLYKLEQRDALLQALSDYDAQTTLVVAVKTEHGLTNTVTDPKVFYFAENYYPYIYQGIVPPPPRLQLILTPLQYQQLWYNYYQDYVRKNYLYYLPDTFLLGTDTEGKPMLSISFSAGEHATSLGDIKVTFDYFLSPKVNQGRIADATAQFSQMQPDARLAPFANADSLVLQLALPEGKTEEKNALINLQSGIVDSFTLPAQQFALIWDALFDRSPQNLLLKGYLAVQFIGFNPDNLPVVLALDAKYQSKVRDFIKQTAPVDIYKTIEFRSDSGAYDPSGPRPIKRILVNIDNQTVELNREHPNHDVTVKVSALDLILNPDKKLIYHYDLQVFYVDGGMTPYYDKTSSFEIIYVP
;
A
#
# COMPACT_ATOMS: atom_id res chain seq x y z
N MET A 1 -3.58 -3.17 -9.59
CA MET A 1 -3.39 -1.89 -8.88
C MET A 1 -2.95 -2.26 -7.47
N ASN A 2 -1.87 -1.66 -6.97
CA ASN A 2 -1.32 -1.98 -5.66
C ASN A 2 -2.37 -1.74 -4.57
N THR A 3 -2.57 -2.70 -3.66
CA THR A 3 -3.65 -2.61 -2.67
C THR A 3 -3.58 -1.36 -1.78
N PHE A 4 -2.39 -0.80 -1.54
CA PHE A 4 -2.20 0.37 -0.69
C PHE A 4 -2.59 1.67 -1.39
N LEU A 5 -2.70 1.65 -2.71
CA LEU A 5 -3.23 2.77 -3.49
C LEU A 5 -4.76 2.74 -3.61
N ASN A 6 -5.42 1.64 -3.21
CA ASN A 6 -6.88 1.58 -3.18
C ASN A 6 -7.47 2.28 -1.94
N ASP A 7 -6.65 2.58 -0.94
CA ASP A 7 -7.07 3.28 0.28
C ASP A 7 -6.00 4.31 0.65
N LEU A 8 -6.11 5.48 0.00
CA LEU A 8 -5.19 6.59 0.19
C LEU A 8 -5.35 7.25 1.56
N VAL A 9 -6.47 7.01 2.26
CA VAL A 9 -6.69 7.52 3.62
C VAL A 9 -5.81 6.73 4.60
N THR A 10 -5.89 5.40 4.55
CA THR A 10 -5.02 4.53 5.35
C THR A 10 -3.55 4.75 5.01
N LEU A 11 -3.19 4.86 3.72
CA LEU A 11 -1.83 5.18 3.31
C LEU A 11 -1.33 6.50 3.91
N ASN A 12 -2.19 7.54 3.95
CA ASN A 12 -1.80 8.83 4.53
C ASN A 12 -1.48 8.73 6.02
N GLN A 13 -2.32 8.00 6.77
CA GLN A 13 -2.10 7.80 8.21
C GLN A 13 -0.73 7.14 8.47
N ILE A 14 -0.36 6.18 7.63
CA ILE A 14 0.93 5.50 7.70
C ILE A 14 2.07 6.45 7.34
N ILE A 15 1.93 7.23 6.27
CA ILE A 15 2.92 8.26 5.89
C ILE A 15 3.13 9.23 7.06
N LEU A 16 2.06 9.73 7.67
CA LEU A 16 2.12 10.65 8.81
C LEU A 16 2.78 10.02 10.05
N LEU A 17 2.52 8.74 10.32
CA LEU A 17 3.17 8.01 11.41
C LEU A 17 4.68 7.91 11.18
N ASN A 18 5.09 7.57 9.95
CA ASN A 18 6.49 7.41 9.58
C ASN A 18 7.24 8.74 9.43
N ALA A 19 6.57 9.81 9.00
CA ALA A 19 7.15 11.14 8.91
C ALA A 19 7.66 11.61 10.28
N ARG A 20 6.94 11.34 11.38
CA ARG A 20 7.41 11.66 12.75
C ARG A 20 8.77 11.08 13.10
N GLU A 21 9.15 9.95 12.50
CA GLU A 21 10.47 9.35 12.73
C GLU A 21 11.59 10.06 11.95
N GLN A 22 11.26 10.73 10.85
CA GLN A 22 12.21 11.45 10.01
C GLN A 22 12.37 12.91 10.44
N PHE A 23 11.26 13.54 10.82
CA PHE A 23 11.21 14.91 11.28
C PHE A 23 11.10 14.88 12.81
N PRO A 24 12.22 14.97 13.56
CA PRO A 24 12.16 15.03 15.01
C PRO A 24 11.24 16.20 15.39
N ASP A 25 10.38 16.00 16.39
CA ASP A 25 9.36 16.97 16.80
C ASP A 25 9.91 18.39 16.66
N VAL A 26 9.47 19.07 15.60
CA VAL A 26 9.66 20.50 15.50
C VAL A 26 8.81 20.98 16.67
N GLU A 27 9.44 21.26 17.81
CA GLU A 27 8.94 22.21 18.81
C GLU A 27 8.85 23.58 18.14
N GLY A 28 8.12 23.65 17.03
CA GLY A 28 7.66 24.87 16.43
C GLY A 28 6.88 25.53 17.54
N LYS A 29 7.26 26.78 17.83
CA LYS A 29 6.50 27.70 18.69
C LYS A 29 5.04 27.30 18.62
N GLN A 30 4.52 26.77 19.73
CA GLN A 30 3.16 26.23 19.77
C GLN A 30 2.26 27.18 19.00
N LEU A 31 1.70 26.70 17.88
CA LEU A 31 0.68 27.44 17.16
C LEU A 31 -0.32 27.90 18.22
N ARG A 32 -0.78 29.16 18.19
CA ARG A 32 -1.70 29.71 19.21
C ARG A 32 -2.92 28.82 19.45
N TYR A 33 -3.21 27.93 18.51
CA TYR A 33 -4.33 27.00 18.48
C TYR A 33 -3.97 25.53 18.75
N ARG A 34 -2.70 25.18 19.04
CA ARG A 34 -2.24 23.78 19.27
C ARG A 34 -2.39 23.26 20.71
N ALA A 35 -2.71 24.11 21.69
CA ALA A 35 -2.95 23.65 23.06
C ALA A 35 -4.36 23.03 23.17
N ALA A 36 -4.55 21.87 22.55
CA ALA A 36 -5.71 21.04 22.83
C ALA A 36 -5.54 20.46 24.25
N ALA A 37 -6.44 20.84 25.16
CA ALA A 37 -6.66 20.10 26.39
C ALA A 37 -6.95 18.62 26.06
N PRO A 38 -6.76 17.67 26.99
CA PRO A 38 -7.14 16.27 26.76
C PRO A 38 -8.60 16.19 26.30
N MET A 39 -8.82 15.52 25.16
CA MET A 39 -10.13 15.39 24.52
C MET A 39 -11.17 14.85 25.51
N ARG A 40 -12.27 15.58 25.68
CA ARG A 40 -13.49 15.10 26.36
C ARG A 40 -14.45 14.53 25.31
N GLU A 41 -15.35 13.63 25.72
CA GLU A 41 -16.37 13.04 24.84
C GLU A 41 -17.28 14.10 24.17
N ASP A 42 -17.41 15.29 24.76
CA ASP A 42 -18.21 16.41 24.25
C ASP A 42 -17.42 17.40 23.35
N ASP A 43 -16.15 17.14 23.06
CA ASP A 43 -15.35 18.06 22.24
C ASP A 43 -15.80 18.00 20.77
N LEU A 44 -15.96 19.17 20.15
CA LEU A 44 -16.29 19.29 18.74
C LEU A 44 -15.09 18.80 17.91
N THR A 45 -15.30 17.79 17.06
CA THR A 45 -14.28 17.26 16.15
C THR A 45 -14.69 17.51 14.71
N ALA A 46 -13.70 17.69 13.84
CA ALA A 46 -13.88 17.78 12.41
C ALA A 46 -13.18 16.59 11.72
N GLU A 47 -13.80 16.02 10.71
CA GLU A 47 -13.21 14.95 9.91
C GLU A 47 -13.32 15.32 8.44
N VAL A 48 -12.20 15.25 7.71
CA VAL A 48 -12.23 15.45 6.26
C VAL A 48 -13.01 14.32 5.62
N CYS A 49 -14.01 14.65 4.81
CA CYS A 49 -14.83 13.65 4.16
C CYS A 49 -14.02 12.81 3.17
N THR A 50 -14.47 11.58 2.95
CA THR A 50 -13.86 10.63 2.03
C THR A 50 -14.83 10.24 0.93
N GLU A 51 -14.29 9.81 -0.20
CA GLU A 51 -15.06 9.32 -1.34
C GLU A 51 -14.41 8.09 -1.96
N ILE A 52 -15.22 7.31 -2.69
CA ILE A 52 -14.75 6.18 -3.47
C ILE A 52 -14.83 6.57 -4.95
N VAL A 53 -13.69 6.66 -5.62
CA VAL A 53 -13.60 6.98 -7.05
C VAL A 53 -12.80 5.89 -7.75
N SER A 54 -13.43 5.19 -8.70
CA SER A 54 -12.82 4.07 -9.43
C SER A 54 -12.27 2.95 -8.52
N GLY A 55 -12.89 2.74 -7.35
CA GLY A 55 -12.46 1.74 -6.37
C GLY A 55 -11.36 2.19 -5.40
N GLU A 56 -10.93 3.45 -5.50
CA GLU A 56 -9.98 4.09 -4.58
C GLU A 56 -10.73 4.93 -3.52
N THR A 57 -10.51 4.63 -2.25
CA THR A 57 -10.92 5.48 -1.12
C THR A 57 -9.92 6.62 -0.97
N ARG A 58 -10.39 7.86 -1.08
CA ARG A 58 -9.54 9.06 -1.03
C ARG A 58 -10.24 10.22 -0.32
N TYR A 59 -9.46 11.23 0.09
CA TYR A 59 -10.01 12.44 0.71
C TYR A 59 -10.70 13.34 -0.31
N GLN A 60 -11.78 14.00 0.11
CA GLN A 60 -12.49 15.01 -0.69
C GLN A 60 -11.83 16.37 -0.58
N ILE A 61 -10.62 16.42 -1.15
CA ILE A 61 -9.79 17.60 -1.29
C ILE A 61 -9.44 17.71 -2.76
N ALA A 62 -9.68 18.88 -3.36
CA ALA A 62 -9.29 19.12 -4.74
C ALA A 62 -8.84 20.55 -4.93
N THR A 63 -7.87 20.74 -5.80
CA THR A 63 -7.53 22.06 -6.32
C THR A 63 -7.82 22.17 -7.80
N SER A 64 -8.20 23.36 -8.23
CA SER A 64 -8.49 23.67 -9.63
C SER A 64 -7.96 25.05 -9.98
N THR A 65 -7.81 25.29 -11.29
CA THR A 65 -7.41 26.61 -11.81
C THR A 65 -8.24 26.93 -13.05
N ASP A 66 -8.61 28.20 -13.20
CA ASP A 66 -9.17 28.73 -14.44
C ASP A 66 -8.11 29.39 -15.35
N GLY A 67 -6.82 29.28 -14.97
CA GLY A 67 -5.68 29.91 -15.63
C GLY A 67 -5.31 31.29 -15.09
N THR A 68 -6.17 31.92 -14.29
CA THR A 68 -5.95 33.24 -13.68
C THR A 68 -6.05 33.25 -12.16
N SER A 69 -6.83 32.31 -11.62
CA SER A 69 -7.02 32.08 -10.20
C SER A 69 -6.93 30.59 -9.88
N TRP A 70 -6.77 30.28 -8.61
CA TRP A 70 -6.76 28.92 -8.08
C TRP A 70 -7.81 28.79 -7.02
N ARG A 71 -8.35 27.58 -6.89
CA ARG A 71 -9.33 27.26 -5.87
C ARG A 71 -8.97 25.95 -5.21
N MET A 72 -9.07 25.90 -3.89
CA MET A 72 -9.10 24.67 -3.12
C MET A 72 -10.53 24.44 -2.61
N GLN A 73 -11.02 23.23 -2.77
CA GLN A 73 -12.27 22.75 -2.18
C GLN A 73 -11.97 21.62 -1.20
N LEU A 74 -12.66 21.65 -0.07
CA LEU A 74 -12.52 20.71 1.03
C LEU A 74 -13.89 20.41 1.63
N ASP A 75 -14.27 19.14 1.64
CA ASP A 75 -15.46 18.69 2.36
C ASP A 75 -15.06 18.14 3.73
N PHE A 76 -15.77 18.53 4.79
CA PHE A 76 -15.57 18.02 6.14
C PHE A 76 -16.89 17.83 6.88
N ALA A 77 -16.91 16.91 7.84
CA ALA A 77 -18.03 16.66 8.72
C ALA A 77 -17.68 17.03 10.17
N LEU A 78 -18.67 17.50 10.92
CA LEU A 78 -18.59 17.68 12.36
C LEU A 78 -19.30 16.54 13.08
N ASN A 79 -18.79 16.12 14.24
CA ASN A 79 -19.42 15.07 15.05
C ASN A 79 -20.82 15.45 15.57
N HIS A 80 -21.12 16.75 15.66
CA HIS A 80 -22.44 17.26 16.06
C HIS A 80 -22.87 18.46 15.20
N SER A 81 -24.18 18.69 15.14
CA SER A 81 -24.75 19.84 14.45
C SER A 81 -24.47 21.12 15.22
N ILE A 82 -24.08 22.17 14.49
CA ILE A 82 -23.88 23.51 15.05
C ILE A 82 -24.82 24.50 14.37
N PRO A 83 -25.37 25.47 15.13
CA PRO A 83 -26.34 26.43 14.59
C PRO A 83 -25.69 27.53 13.73
N GLN A 84 -24.36 27.64 13.74
CA GLN A 84 -23.61 28.68 13.04
C GLN A 84 -22.71 28.06 11.99
N ILE A 85 -22.44 28.80 10.92
CA ILE A 85 -21.46 28.39 9.91
C ILE A 85 -20.06 28.46 10.57
N PRO A 86 -19.29 27.37 10.53
CA PRO A 86 -17.97 27.35 11.15
C PRO A 86 -16.99 28.22 10.38
N TYR A 87 -16.04 28.80 11.11
CA TYR A 87 -14.88 29.49 10.54
C TYR A 87 -13.80 28.46 10.25
N VAL A 88 -13.32 28.40 9.01
CA VAL A 88 -12.35 27.38 8.57
C VAL A 88 -11.08 28.07 8.10
N VAL A 89 -9.94 27.62 8.62
CA VAL A 89 -8.62 28.18 8.28
C VAL A 89 -7.58 27.07 8.18
N LEU A 90 -6.70 27.14 7.18
CA LEU A 90 -5.45 26.37 7.16
C LEU A 90 -4.39 27.18 7.89
N SER A 91 -3.83 26.62 8.96
CA SER A 91 -2.69 27.19 9.68
C SER A 91 -1.46 26.36 9.38
N TYR A 92 -0.36 27.00 8.99
CA TYR A 92 0.88 26.33 8.62
C TYR A 92 2.10 27.19 8.94
N THR A 93 3.27 26.56 8.99
CA THR A 93 4.54 27.24 9.20
C THR A 93 5.28 27.39 7.88
N ARG A 94 5.70 28.61 7.56
CA ARG A 94 6.50 28.91 6.38
C ARG A 94 7.68 29.78 6.79
N PHE A 95 8.90 29.32 6.49
CA PHE A 95 10.14 30.00 6.85
C PHE A 95 10.26 30.35 8.35
N GLY A 96 9.64 29.56 9.24
CA GLY A 96 9.61 29.79 10.69
C GLY A 96 8.58 30.81 11.19
N SER A 97 7.78 31.37 10.28
CA SER A 97 6.63 32.20 10.61
C SER A 97 5.34 31.39 10.46
N VAL A 98 4.37 31.65 11.34
CA VAL A 98 3.04 31.05 11.23
C VAL A 98 2.23 31.88 10.24
N GLU A 99 1.66 31.22 9.25
CA GLU A 99 0.75 31.79 8.26
C GLU A 99 -0.62 31.12 8.36
N GLU A 100 -1.64 31.83 7.89
CA GLU A 100 -3.03 31.36 7.89
C GLU A 100 -3.68 31.67 6.53
N MET A 101 -4.43 30.69 6.00
CA MET A 101 -5.27 30.84 4.81
C MET A 101 -6.73 30.57 5.20
N ILE A 102 -7.54 31.62 5.13
CA ILE A 102 -8.93 31.62 5.54
C ILE A 102 -9.78 31.19 4.36
N PHE A 103 -10.68 30.22 4.54
CA PHE A 103 -11.62 29.82 3.49
C PHE A 103 -12.68 30.92 3.31
N ASP A 104 -12.82 31.39 2.08
CA ASP A 104 -13.72 32.48 1.71
C ASP A 104 -15.20 32.09 1.84
N GLN A 105 -15.53 30.82 1.60
CA GLN A 105 -16.90 30.31 1.66
C GLN A 105 -16.96 28.99 2.41
N VAL A 106 -17.95 28.85 3.28
CA VAL A 106 -18.26 27.60 3.98
C VAL A 106 -19.77 27.37 3.90
N LEU A 107 -20.17 26.29 3.24
CA LEU A 107 -21.56 25.98 2.95
C LEU A 107 -21.96 24.67 3.62
N LEU A 108 -23.09 24.67 4.33
CA LEU A 108 -23.70 23.43 4.81
C LEU A 108 -24.24 22.64 3.61
N THR A 109 -23.87 21.38 3.51
CA THR A 109 -24.36 20.48 2.46
C THR A 109 -25.75 19.93 2.83
N PRO A 110 -26.50 19.31 1.89
CA PRO A 110 -27.78 18.68 2.20
C PRO A 110 -27.71 17.52 3.20
N GLN A 111 -26.50 17.00 3.48
CA GLN A 111 -26.25 15.97 4.47
C GLN A 111 -25.98 16.65 5.82
N GLU A 112 -26.70 16.23 6.87
CA GLU A 112 -26.55 16.81 8.20
C GLU A 112 -25.08 16.79 8.67
N ASN A 113 -24.64 17.91 9.26
CA ASN A 113 -23.31 18.12 9.85
C ASN A 113 -22.14 18.06 8.87
N ARG A 114 -22.38 18.10 7.56
CA ARG A 114 -21.34 18.13 6.54
C ARG A 114 -21.28 19.49 5.85
N TYR A 115 -20.08 20.01 5.70
CA TYR A 115 -19.77 21.32 5.17
C TYR A 115 -18.80 21.21 3.99
N GLN A 116 -18.94 22.13 3.05
CA GLN A 116 -17.98 22.34 1.97
C GLN A 116 -17.33 23.71 2.18
N ALA A 117 -16.01 23.72 2.30
CA ALA A 117 -15.20 24.93 2.39
C ALA A 117 -14.48 25.20 1.06
N GLN A 118 -14.48 26.46 0.63
CA GLN A 118 -13.78 26.94 -0.56
C GLN A 118 -12.80 28.04 -0.18
N LEU A 119 -11.55 27.88 -0.64
CA LEU A 119 -10.47 28.86 -0.54
C LEU A 119 -10.10 29.32 -1.95
N ASP A 120 -10.25 30.61 -2.23
CA ASP A 120 -9.93 31.22 -3.51
C ASP A 120 -8.59 31.97 -3.43
N LEU A 121 -7.68 31.67 -4.35
CA LEU A 121 -6.34 32.25 -4.42
C LEU A 121 -6.20 33.04 -5.71
N TYR A 122 -5.77 34.31 -5.58
CA TYR A 122 -5.67 35.24 -6.70
C TYR A 122 -4.22 35.61 -7.04
N LYS A 123 -3.25 35.18 -6.22
CA LYS A 123 -1.82 35.47 -6.40
C LYS A 123 -1.01 34.20 -6.47
N LEU A 124 0.04 34.21 -7.30
CA LEU A 124 1.02 33.12 -7.40
C LEU A 124 1.66 32.80 -6.04
N GLU A 125 1.95 33.82 -5.23
CA GLU A 125 2.51 33.63 -3.88
C GLU A 125 1.58 32.81 -2.97
N GLN A 126 0.26 33.03 -3.07
CA GLN A 126 -0.73 32.27 -2.30
C GLN A 126 -0.82 30.82 -2.78
N ARG A 127 -0.81 30.61 -4.11
CA ARG A 127 -0.75 29.27 -4.70
C ARG A 127 0.48 28.50 -4.22
N ASP A 128 1.65 29.12 -4.28
CA ASP A 128 2.92 28.49 -3.89
C ASP A 128 2.98 28.21 -2.38
N ALA A 129 2.39 29.08 -1.57
CA ALA A 129 2.24 28.85 -0.14
C ALA A 129 1.28 27.68 0.16
N LEU A 130 0.15 27.57 -0.55
CA LEU A 130 -0.76 26.43 -0.39
C LEU A 130 -0.10 25.11 -0.80
N LEU A 131 0.60 25.11 -1.95
CA LEU A 131 1.33 23.94 -2.40
C LEU A 131 2.32 23.48 -1.32
N GLN A 132 3.16 24.38 -0.84
CA GLN A 132 4.11 24.07 0.23
C GLN A 132 3.42 23.58 1.50
N ALA A 133 2.31 24.19 1.89
CA ALA A 133 1.56 23.79 3.08
C ALA A 133 1.06 22.34 2.98
N LEU A 134 0.63 21.89 1.80
CA LEU A 134 0.09 20.54 1.63
C LEU A 134 1.17 19.48 1.31
N SER A 135 2.28 19.90 0.70
CA SER A 135 3.30 18.98 0.18
C SER A 135 4.58 18.88 1.03
N ASP A 136 4.69 19.65 2.13
CA ASP A 136 5.86 19.68 3.00
C ASP A 136 5.45 19.39 4.46
N TYR A 137 5.95 18.29 5.02
CA TYR A 137 5.61 17.90 6.39
C TYR A 137 6.12 18.91 7.42
N ASP A 138 7.23 19.62 7.15
CA ASP A 138 7.77 20.65 8.04
C ASP A 138 6.85 21.87 8.15
N ALA A 139 5.94 22.05 7.19
CA ALA A 139 4.92 23.09 7.28
C ALA A 139 3.95 22.83 8.44
N GLN A 140 3.84 21.57 8.92
CA GLN A 140 3.00 21.19 10.05
C GLN A 140 1.56 21.70 9.90
N THR A 141 1.06 21.69 8.66
CA THR A 141 -0.22 22.28 8.29
C THR A 141 -1.36 21.61 9.02
N THR A 142 -2.27 22.41 9.56
CA THR A 142 -3.46 21.94 10.25
C THR A 142 -4.68 22.68 9.73
N LEU A 143 -5.76 21.94 9.51
CA LEU A 143 -7.08 22.55 9.36
C LEU A 143 -7.63 22.87 10.75
N VAL A 144 -7.95 24.13 10.97
CA VAL A 144 -8.65 24.59 12.17
C VAL A 144 -10.07 24.94 11.78
N VAL A 145 -11.04 24.22 12.37
CA VAL A 145 -12.45 24.58 12.30
C VAL A 145 -12.82 25.21 13.63
N ALA A 146 -13.20 26.48 13.61
CA ALA A 146 -13.55 27.24 14.80
C ALA A 146 -15.03 27.61 14.77
N VAL A 147 -15.72 27.37 15.89
CA VAL A 147 -17.13 27.69 16.04
C VAL A 147 -17.29 28.76 17.10
N LYS A 148 -18.07 29.79 16.79
CA LYS A 148 -18.43 30.81 17.77
C LYS A 148 -19.62 30.31 18.60
N THR A 149 -19.39 30.11 19.89
CA THR A 149 -20.41 29.74 20.87
C THR A 149 -20.76 30.94 21.77
N GLU A 150 -21.79 30.81 22.60
CA GLU A 150 -22.14 31.82 23.62
C GLU A 150 -21.00 32.05 24.63
N HIS A 151 -20.08 31.09 24.77
CA HIS A 151 -18.96 31.11 25.70
C HIS A 151 -17.60 31.47 25.06
N GLY A 152 -17.56 31.73 23.75
CA GLY A 152 -16.33 32.09 23.02
C GLY A 152 -16.11 31.26 21.75
N LEU A 153 -14.88 31.31 21.21
CA LEU A 153 -14.47 30.47 20.07
C LEU A 153 -13.98 29.11 20.57
N THR A 154 -14.57 28.04 20.05
CA THR A 154 -14.13 26.66 20.28
C THR A 154 -13.49 26.13 19.01
N ASN A 155 -12.27 25.61 19.10
CA ASN A 155 -11.57 24.99 17.96
C ASN A 155 -11.75 23.48 17.98
N THR A 156 -11.86 22.88 16.81
CA THR A 156 -11.89 21.43 16.68
C THR A 156 -10.50 20.83 16.51
N VAL A 157 -10.39 19.55 16.88
CA VAL A 157 -9.34 18.68 16.35
C VAL A 157 -9.83 18.15 15.01
N THR A 158 -9.03 18.32 13.95
CA THR A 158 -9.33 17.77 12.63
C THR A 158 -8.63 16.42 12.42
N ASP A 159 -9.29 15.47 11.77
CA ASP A 159 -8.67 14.27 11.20
C ASP A 159 -8.59 14.38 9.66
N PRO A 160 -7.39 14.29 9.03
CA PRO A 160 -6.07 14.09 9.66
C PRO A 160 -5.61 15.31 10.45
N LYS A 161 -4.86 15.03 11.54
CA LYS A 161 -4.29 16.09 12.41
C LYS A 161 -3.27 16.97 11.70
N VAL A 162 -2.56 16.41 10.72
CA VAL A 162 -1.58 17.13 9.89
C VAL A 162 -1.98 16.93 8.43
N PHE A 163 -2.10 18.03 7.71
CA PHE A 163 -2.41 18.08 6.29
C PHE A 163 -1.11 18.02 5.51
N TYR A 164 -0.63 16.79 5.30
CA TYR A 164 0.49 16.49 4.45
C TYR A 164 0.07 15.40 3.47
N PHE A 165 0.19 15.66 2.17
CA PHE A 165 -0.23 14.77 1.10
C PHE A 165 0.87 14.72 0.04
N ALA A 166 1.59 13.61 -0.06
CA ALA A 166 2.69 13.52 -1.03
C ALA A 166 2.17 13.62 -2.48
N GLU A 167 2.64 14.58 -3.27
CA GLU A 167 2.11 14.87 -4.62
C GLU A 167 2.01 13.64 -5.54
N ASN A 168 2.99 12.74 -5.45
CA ASN A 168 3.05 11.51 -6.23
C ASN A 168 1.96 10.48 -5.87
N TYR A 169 1.44 10.51 -4.64
CA TYR A 169 0.34 9.63 -4.19
C TYR A 169 -1.03 10.31 -4.30
N TYR A 170 -1.08 11.64 -4.19
CA TYR A 170 -2.32 12.41 -4.22
C TYR A 170 -2.36 13.42 -5.38
N PRO A 171 -2.04 13.05 -6.64
CA PRO A 171 -1.94 14.01 -7.74
C PRO A 171 -3.26 14.74 -7.99
N TYR A 172 -4.39 14.12 -7.65
CA TYR A 172 -5.72 14.72 -7.75
C TYR A 172 -5.91 15.96 -6.85
N ILE A 173 -5.23 16.01 -5.69
CA ILE A 173 -5.27 17.17 -4.79
C ILE A 173 -4.60 18.38 -5.46
N TYR A 174 -3.62 18.15 -6.32
CA TYR A 174 -2.73 19.20 -6.84
C TYR A 174 -3.04 19.68 -8.27
N GLN A 175 -3.99 19.07 -8.97
CA GLN A 175 -4.27 19.31 -10.40
C GLN A 175 -4.36 20.80 -10.80
N GLY A 176 -4.79 21.68 -9.89
CA GLY A 176 -4.86 23.13 -10.13
C GLY A 176 -3.59 23.92 -9.83
N ILE A 177 -2.73 23.46 -8.92
CA ILE A 177 -1.72 24.30 -8.25
C ILE A 177 -0.26 23.90 -8.50
N VAL A 178 0.02 22.78 -9.17
CA VAL A 178 1.40 22.35 -9.47
C VAL A 178 2.09 23.35 -10.42
N PRO A 179 3.18 24.03 -10.01
CA PRO A 179 4.00 24.85 -10.90
C PRO A 179 4.89 23.98 -11.78
N PRO A 180 5.52 24.56 -12.83
CA PRO A 180 6.62 23.89 -13.51
C PRO A 180 7.70 23.45 -12.51
N PRO A 181 8.35 22.29 -12.71
CA PRO A 181 9.32 21.77 -11.75
C PRO A 181 10.41 22.81 -11.45
N PRO A 182 10.63 23.18 -10.17
CA PRO A 182 11.70 24.11 -9.84
C PRO A 182 13.03 23.44 -10.16
N ARG A 183 13.90 24.13 -10.92
CA ARG A 183 15.30 23.72 -11.03
C ARG A 183 16.04 24.18 -9.79
N LEU A 184 16.17 23.29 -8.81
CA LEU A 184 17.08 23.52 -7.69
C LEU A 184 18.52 23.55 -8.22
N GLN A 185 19.23 24.62 -7.91
CA GLN A 185 20.67 24.69 -8.14
C GLN A 185 21.33 24.24 -6.84
N LEU A 186 21.95 23.07 -6.85
CA LEU A 186 22.48 22.45 -5.64
C LEU A 186 24.00 22.57 -5.58
N ILE A 187 24.52 22.66 -4.36
CA ILE A 187 25.94 22.51 -4.05
C ILE A 187 26.10 21.31 -3.12
N LEU A 188 26.91 20.33 -3.52
CA LEU A 188 27.24 19.21 -2.66
C LEU A 188 28.08 19.70 -1.47
N THR A 189 27.60 19.45 -0.26
CA THR A 189 28.23 19.84 1.01
C THR A 189 28.43 18.59 1.87
N PRO A 190 29.56 17.86 1.71
CA PRO A 190 29.82 16.68 2.53
C PRO A 190 30.09 17.07 3.98
N LEU A 191 29.43 16.40 4.93
CA LEU A 191 29.69 16.56 6.37
C LEU A 191 30.06 15.22 6.98
N GLN A 192 30.95 15.25 7.98
CA GLN A 192 31.44 14.04 8.63
C GLN A 192 30.59 13.72 9.87
N TYR A 193 30.18 12.47 10.03
CA TYR A 193 29.53 11.95 11.22
C TYR A 193 30.09 10.55 11.55
N GLN A 194 30.55 10.34 12.79
CA GLN A 194 31.13 9.06 13.25
C GLN A 194 32.18 8.47 12.28
N GLN A 195 33.09 9.32 11.79
CA GLN A 195 34.15 8.97 10.83
C GLN A 195 33.71 8.66 9.40
N LEU A 196 32.40 8.68 9.10
CA LEU A 196 31.86 8.55 7.75
C LEU A 196 31.50 9.92 7.17
N TRP A 197 31.67 10.07 5.86
CA TRP A 197 31.25 11.27 5.13
C TRP A 197 29.86 11.04 4.53
N TYR A 198 28.95 11.97 4.80
CA TYR A 198 27.60 11.95 4.27
C TYR A 198 27.40 13.13 3.32
N ASN A 199 26.73 12.86 2.20
CA ASN A 199 26.37 13.86 1.20
C ASN A 199 25.15 14.66 1.67
N TYR A 200 25.30 15.98 1.69
CA TYR A 200 24.19 16.92 1.84
C TYR A 200 24.19 17.88 0.66
N TYR A 201 23.04 18.49 0.39
CA TYR A 201 22.83 19.30 -0.80
C TYR A 201 22.34 20.68 -0.41
N GLN A 202 23.21 21.68 -0.49
CA GLN A 202 22.88 23.05 -0.15
C GLN A 202 22.19 23.74 -1.33
N ASP A 203 21.12 24.47 -1.08
CA ASP A 203 20.48 25.30 -2.10
C ASP A 203 21.38 26.51 -2.40
N TYR A 204 21.74 26.68 -3.68
CA TYR A 204 22.56 27.78 -4.15
C TYR A 204 21.90 29.15 -3.95
N VAL A 205 20.58 29.22 -4.13
CA VAL A 205 19.77 30.44 -3.97
C VAL A 205 19.46 30.65 -2.48
N ARG A 206 18.99 29.60 -1.80
CA ARG A 206 18.68 29.63 -0.36
C ARG A 206 19.82 29.03 0.44
N LYS A 207 20.92 29.77 0.56
CA LYS A 207 22.16 29.27 1.19
C LYS A 207 22.02 28.79 2.63
N ASN A 208 20.95 29.15 3.35
CA ASN A 208 20.69 28.65 4.69
C ASN A 208 19.91 27.32 4.71
N TYR A 209 19.56 26.73 3.57
CA TYR A 209 18.92 25.41 3.47
C TYR A 209 19.93 24.35 3.06
N LEU A 210 19.97 23.28 3.84
CA LEU A 210 20.78 22.09 3.59
C LEU A 210 19.89 20.86 3.51
N TYR A 211 19.81 20.26 2.32
CA TYR A 211 18.98 19.10 2.10
C TYR A 211 19.70 17.79 2.39
N TYR A 212 18.97 16.81 2.89
CA TYR A 212 19.48 15.46 3.16
C TYR A 212 18.61 14.37 2.53
N LEU A 213 19.23 13.21 2.31
CA LEU A 213 18.56 11.98 1.91
C LEU A 213 18.35 11.05 3.12
N PRO A 214 17.36 10.14 3.06
CA PRO A 214 17.22 9.08 4.06
C PRO A 214 18.39 8.10 3.97
N ASP A 215 18.67 7.41 5.07
CA ASP A 215 19.79 6.46 5.18
C ASP A 215 19.43 5.09 4.61
N THR A 216 18.16 4.69 4.65
CA THR A 216 17.67 3.40 4.13
C THR A 216 16.15 3.41 3.99
N PHE A 217 15.61 2.48 3.21
CA PHE A 217 14.17 2.20 3.13
C PHE A 217 13.88 0.80 3.65
N LEU A 218 13.00 0.73 4.65
CA LEU A 218 12.57 -0.52 5.29
C LEU A 218 11.07 -0.68 5.15
N LEU A 219 10.56 -1.91 5.30
CA LEU A 219 9.12 -2.16 5.30
C LEU A 219 8.42 -1.30 6.37
N GLY A 220 7.46 -0.48 5.94
CA GLY A 220 6.67 0.35 6.85
C GLY A 220 5.75 -0.50 7.71
N THR A 221 5.21 0.11 8.77
CA THR A 221 4.19 -0.52 9.62
C THR A 221 2.96 0.37 9.71
N ASP A 222 1.79 -0.25 9.86
CA ASP A 222 0.55 0.45 10.17
C ASP A 222 0.49 0.94 11.63
N THR A 223 -0.65 1.53 12.00
CA THR A 223 -0.90 2.08 13.34
C THR A 223 -0.92 1.00 14.44
N GLU A 224 -1.11 -0.27 14.08
CA GLU A 224 -1.07 -1.42 14.99
C GLU A 224 0.31 -2.10 14.99
N GLY A 225 1.28 -1.57 14.23
CA GLY A 225 2.62 -2.12 14.10
C GLY A 225 2.68 -3.36 13.19
N LYS A 226 1.64 -3.63 12.39
CA LYS A 226 1.66 -4.68 11.38
C LYS A 226 2.43 -4.20 10.15
N PRO A 227 3.35 -5.00 9.59
CA PRO A 227 4.10 -4.62 8.41
C PRO A 227 3.20 -4.42 7.19
N MET A 228 3.53 -3.40 6.41
CA MET A 228 2.85 -2.99 5.18
C MET A 228 3.24 -3.87 4.00
N LEU A 229 2.79 -5.12 4.06
CA LEU A 229 2.93 -6.12 3.01
C LEU A 229 1.56 -6.72 2.73
N SER A 230 1.26 -6.99 1.47
CA SER A 230 0.06 -7.70 1.06
C SER A 230 0.38 -8.65 -0.08
N ILE A 231 -0.20 -9.84 -0.02
CA ILE A 231 0.03 -10.93 -0.95
C ILE A 231 -1.30 -11.26 -1.59
N SER A 232 -1.33 -11.32 -2.92
CA SER A 232 -2.50 -11.78 -3.67
C SER A 232 -2.09 -12.82 -4.70
N PHE A 233 -3.03 -13.70 -5.01
CA PHE A 233 -2.85 -14.79 -5.96
C PHE A 233 -3.83 -14.59 -7.11
N SER A 234 -3.36 -14.84 -8.33
CA SER A 234 -4.19 -14.79 -9.53
C SER A 234 -3.89 -15.96 -10.44
N ALA A 235 -4.93 -16.47 -11.10
CA ALA A 235 -4.88 -17.56 -12.05
C ALA A 235 -5.52 -17.13 -13.36
N GLY A 236 -5.06 -17.70 -14.47
CA GLY A 236 -5.85 -17.69 -15.71
C GLY A 236 -7.12 -18.53 -15.55
N GLU A 237 -8.13 -18.28 -16.39
CA GLU A 237 -9.44 -18.94 -16.36
C GLU A 237 -9.38 -20.48 -16.45
N HIS A 238 -8.29 -21.01 -17.00
CA HIS A 238 -8.03 -22.45 -17.17
C HIS A 238 -6.66 -22.87 -16.61
N ALA A 239 -6.20 -22.27 -15.50
CA ALA A 239 -4.96 -22.68 -14.86
C ALA A 239 -4.99 -24.18 -14.51
N THR A 240 -4.00 -24.95 -14.94
CA THR A 240 -3.93 -26.41 -14.70
C THR A 240 -2.81 -26.79 -13.75
N SER A 241 -1.89 -25.86 -13.50
CA SER A 241 -0.70 -26.05 -12.71
C SER A 241 -0.41 -24.82 -11.84
N LEU A 242 0.45 -25.00 -10.83
CA LEU A 242 0.96 -23.87 -10.04
C LEU A 242 1.78 -22.87 -10.90
N GLY A 243 2.24 -23.26 -12.09
CA GLY A 243 3.00 -22.37 -12.99
C GLY A 243 2.12 -21.33 -13.66
N ASP A 244 0.82 -21.62 -13.75
CA ASP A 244 -0.18 -20.71 -14.28
C ASP A 244 -0.66 -19.70 -13.23
N ILE A 245 -0.19 -19.85 -11.98
CA ILE A 245 -0.53 -19.00 -10.86
C ILE A 245 0.54 -17.93 -10.68
N LYS A 246 0.09 -16.68 -10.63
CA LYS A 246 0.92 -15.52 -10.33
C LYS A 246 0.66 -15.07 -8.91
N VAL A 247 1.73 -14.73 -8.21
CA VAL A 247 1.71 -14.17 -6.87
C VAL A 247 2.21 -12.73 -6.95
N THR A 248 1.42 -11.82 -6.42
CA THR A 248 1.77 -10.39 -6.36
C THR A 248 2.03 -10.01 -4.91
N PHE A 249 3.19 -9.41 -4.67
CA PHE A 249 3.54 -8.79 -3.40
C PHE A 249 3.42 -7.28 -3.56
N ASP A 250 2.43 -6.70 -2.91
CA ASP A 250 2.32 -5.25 -2.73
C ASP A 250 3.02 -4.87 -1.42
N TYR A 251 3.86 -3.84 -1.44
CA TYR A 251 4.58 -3.40 -0.24
C TYR A 251 4.70 -1.88 -0.18
N PHE A 252 4.86 -1.37 1.04
CA PHE A 252 5.21 0.03 1.28
C PHE A 252 6.49 0.11 2.12
N LEU A 253 7.45 0.91 1.65
CA LEU A 253 8.72 1.16 2.32
C LEU A 253 8.75 2.54 2.94
N SER A 254 9.06 2.58 4.23
CA SER A 254 9.27 3.81 5.00
C SER A 254 10.74 4.23 4.95
N PRO A 255 11.05 5.52 4.70
CA PRO A 255 12.41 6.03 4.79
C PRO A 255 12.85 6.09 6.26
N LYS A 256 14.08 5.68 6.53
CA LYS A 256 14.69 5.76 7.86
C LYS A 256 15.87 6.72 7.84
N VAL A 257 15.93 7.54 8.87
CA VAL A 257 16.95 8.58 9.04
C VAL A 257 17.64 8.39 10.38
N ASN A 258 18.97 8.48 10.40
CA ASN A 258 19.74 8.52 11.63
C ASN A 258 19.64 9.92 12.26
N GLN A 259 18.81 10.05 13.30
CA GLN A 259 18.58 11.34 13.95
C GLN A 259 19.84 11.96 14.57
N GLY A 260 20.78 11.13 15.05
CA GLY A 260 22.07 11.62 15.54
C GLY A 260 22.90 12.28 14.44
N ARG A 261 22.86 11.72 13.23
CA ARG A 261 23.51 12.29 12.04
C ARG A 261 22.89 13.65 11.65
N ILE A 262 21.58 13.77 11.69
CA ILE A 262 20.89 15.02 11.34
C ILE A 262 21.13 16.12 12.38
N ALA A 263 21.08 15.78 13.67
CA ALA A 263 21.38 16.73 14.73
C ALA A 263 22.82 17.27 14.64
N ASP A 264 23.79 16.38 14.41
CA ASP A 264 25.20 16.75 14.26
C ASP A 264 25.44 17.61 13.01
N ALA A 265 24.86 17.25 11.87
CA ALA A 265 24.92 18.05 10.65
C ALA A 265 24.27 19.43 10.82
N THR A 266 23.17 19.52 11.58
CA THR A 266 22.55 20.82 11.93
C THR A 266 23.51 21.70 12.74
N ALA A 267 24.19 21.13 13.72
CA ALA A 267 25.17 21.85 14.54
C ALA A 267 26.38 22.33 13.71
N GLN A 268 26.92 21.47 12.85
CA GLN A 268 28.02 21.83 11.93
C GLN A 268 27.60 22.91 10.94
N PHE A 269 26.42 22.78 10.33
CA PHE A 269 25.94 23.72 9.31
C PHE A 269 25.60 25.09 9.91
N SER A 270 25.06 25.14 11.12
CA SER A 270 24.78 26.39 11.84
C SER A 270 26.03 27.22 12.16
N GLN A 271 27.22 26.59 12.24
CA GLN A 271 28.48 27.32 12.38
C GLN A 271 28.90 28.01 11.08
N MET A 272 28.45 27.51 9.93
CA MET A 272 28.79 28.02 8.61
C MET A 272 27.75 29.00 8.07
N GLN A 273 26.47 28.81 8.40
CA GLN A 273 25.35 29.62 7.95
C GLN A 273 24.46 30.01 9.14
N PRO A 274 24.29 31.31 9.43
CA PRO A 274 23.26 31.77 10.35
C PRO A 274 21.86 31.35 9.86
N ASP A 275 20.96 31.02 10.78
CA ASP A 275 19.60 30.53 10.47
C ASP A 275 19.57 29.28 9.56
N ALA A 276 20.61 28.45 9.67
CA ALA A 276 20.72 27.15 9.03
C ALA A 276 19.49 26.27 9.30
N ARG A 277 18.96 25.67 8.24
CA ARG A 277 17.87 24.70 8.29
C ARG A 277 18.23 23.47 7.50
N LEU A 278 17.97 22.31 8.10
CA LEU A 278 18.03 21.03 7.41
C LEU A 278 16.62 20.62 7.01
N ALA A 279 16.48 20.09 5.79
CA ALA A 279 15.22 19.56 5.28
C ALA A 279 15.47 18.29 4.47
N PRO A 280 14.60 17.28 4.53
CA PRO A 280 14.73 16.12 3.65
C PRO A 280 14.33 16.48 2.22
N PHE A 281 14.91 15.83 1.22
CA PHE A 281 14.36 15.89 -0.14
C PHE A 281 13.09 15.07 -0.27
N ALA A 282 12.09 15.59 -0.97
CA ALA A 282 10.91 14.84 -1.38
C ALA A 282 11.12 14.08 -2.72
N ASN A 283 11.96 14.62 -3.62
CA ASN A 283 12.17 14.10 -4.97
C ASN A 283 13.59 14.43 -5.48
N ALA A 284 13.97 13.86 -6.63
CA ALA A 284 15.21 14.11 -7.35
C ALA A 284 14.97 14.16 -8.88
N ASP A 285 16.00 14.44 -9.68
CA ASP A 285 15.89 14.46 -11.14
C ASP A 285 15.64 13.06 -11.73
N SER A 286 16.19 12.02 -11.08
CA SER A 286 15.89 10.62 -11.38
C SER A 286 15.89 9.77 -10.12
N LEU A 287 14.92 8.86 -10.05
CA LEU A 287 14.71 7.89 -8.98
C LEU A 287 14.53 6.52 -9.61
N VAL A 288 15.42 5.59 -9.29
CA VAL A 288 15.38 4.22 -9.84
C VAL A 288 15.48 3.21 -8.72
N LEU A 289 14.37 2.53 -8.42
CA LEU A 289 14.35 1.43 -7.46
C LEU A 289 14.86 0.15 -8.14
N GLN A 290 15.85 -0.49 -7.52
CA GLN A 290 16.33 -1.80 -7.95
C GLN A 290 16.27 -2.81 -6.81
N LEU A 291 15.53 -3.89 -7.01
CA LEU A 291 15.35 -4.97 -6.03
C LEU A 291 15.89 -6.29 -6.60
N ALA A 292 16.54 -7.10 -5.76
CA ALA A 292 16.95 -8.44 -6.15
C ALA A 292 15.79 -9.43 -5.97
N LEU A 293 15.30 -9.95 -7.08
CA LEU A 293 14.28 -10.99 -7.18
C LEU A 293 14.93 -12.30 -7.67
N PRO A 294 14.20 -13.43 -7.75
CA PRO A 294 14.79 -14.72 -8.09
C PRO A 294 15.44 -14.77 -9.48
N GLU A 295 14.96 -13.96 -10.42
CA GLU A 295 15.56 -13.82 -11.76
C GLU A 295 16.77 -12.87 -11.80
N GLY A 296 17.12 -12.26 -10.66
CA GLY A 296 18.21 -11.30 -10.52
C GLY A 296 17.72 -9.92 -10.11
N LYS A 297 18.59 -8.92 -10.25
CA LYS A 297 18.28 -7.55 -9.91
C LYS A 297 17.42 -6.90 -11.00
N THR A 298 16.22 -6.47 -10.64
CA THR A 298 15.24 -5.86 -11.52
C THR A 298 15.03 -4.40 -11.17
N GLU A 299 14.74 -3.58 -12.19
CA GLU A 299 14.25 -2.22 -12.01
C GLU A 299 12.73 -2.25 -11.82
N GLU A 300 12.27 -1.64 -10.73
CA GLU A 300 10.85 -1.58 -10.39
C GLU A 300 10.22 -0.33 -11.03
N LYS A 301 9.84 -0.45 -12.30
CA LYS A 301 9.40 0.67 -13.15
C LYS A 301 8.09 1.33 -12.72
N ASN A 302 7.29 0.62 -11.92
CA ASN A 302 5.97 1.10 -11.48
C ASN A 302 6.00 1.62 -10.04
N ALA A 303 7.19 1.67 -9.41
CA ALA A 303 7.33 2.17 -8.06
C ALA A 303 6.97 3.66 -8.00
N LEU A 304 6.06 4.00 -7.10
CA LEU A 304 5.78 5.39 -6.73
C LEU A 304 6.71 5.76 -5.59
N ILE A 305 7.66 6.65 -5.85
CA ILE A 305 8.76 6.97 -4.94
C ILE A 305 8.63 8.41 -4.47
N ASN A 306 8.64 8.60 -3.15
CA ASN A 306 8.84 9.89 -2.51
C ASN A 306 9.88 9.72 -1.39
N LEU A 307 10.93 10.52 -1.44
CA LEU A 307 12.08 10.39 -0.54
C LEU A 307 11.73 10.73 0.94
N GLN A 308 10.66 11.49 1.18
CA GLN A 308 10.13 11.81 2.52
C GLN A 308 9.03 10.84 2.96
N SER A 309 8.11 10.49 2.05
CA SER A 309 6.92 9.72 2.42
C SER A 309 7.10 8.22 2.31
N GLY A 310 8.07 7.75 1.54
CA GLY A 310 8.29 6.32 1.31
C GLY A 310 8.08 5.89 -0.13
N ILE A 311 8.03 4.58 -0.34
CA ILE A 311 7.91 3.95 -1.66
C ILE A 311 6.74 2.99 -1.63
N VAL A 312 5.79 3.13 -2.56
CA VAL A 312 4.76 2.12 -2.83
C VAL A 312 5.13 1.40 -4.10
N ASP A 313 5.27 0.09 -4.04
CA ASP A 313 5.61 -0.72 -5.20
C ASP A 313 5.07 -2.15 -5.10
N SER A 314 5.08 -2.87 -6.21
CA SER A 314 4.63 -4.25 -6.30
C SER A 314 5.45 -5.04 -7.31
N PHE A 315 5.80 -6.28 -6.96
CA PHE A 315 6.36 -7.23 -7.92
C PHE A 315 5.48 -8.48 -8.01
N THR A 316 5.54 -9.14 -9.17
CA THR A 316 4.76 -10.35 -9.47
C THR A 316 5.68 -11.48 -9.93
N LEU A 317 5.45 -12.68 -9.41
CA LEU A 317 6.26 -13.88 -9.69
C LEU A 317 5.40 -15.15 -9.82
N PRO A 318 5.91 -16.19 -10.50
CA PRO A 318 5.25 -17.50 -10.54
C PRO A 318 5.15 -18.13 -9.14
N ALA A 319 4.03 -18.80 -8.84
CA ALA A 319 3.79 -19.33 -7.50
C ALA A 319 4.82 -20.34 -6.98
N GLN A 320 5.56 -21.01 -7.86
CA GLN A 320 6.67 -21.88 -7.45
C GLN A 320 7.77 -21.14 -6.67
N GLN A 321 7.94 -19.84 -6.92
CA GLN A 321 8.95 -19.02 -6.24
C GLN A 321 8.45 -18.46 -4.91
N PHE A 322 7.19 -18.71 -4.54
CA PHE A 322 6.59 -18.14 -3.33
C PHE A 322 7.36 -18.49 -2.06
N ALA A 323 7.65 -19.78 -1.83
CA ALA A 323 8.33 -20.22 -0.61
C ALA A 323 9.72 -19.59 -0.47
N LEU A 324 10.47 -19.49 -1.57
CA LEU A 324 11.78 -18.83 -1.61
C LEU A 324 11.70 -17.37 -1.17
N ILE A 325 10.70 -16.62 -1.67
CA ILE A 325 10.50 -15.22 -1.31
C ILE A 325 10.00 -15.07 0.12
N TRP A 326 9.06 -15.91 0.54
CA TRP A 326 8.55 -15.90 1.90
C TRP A 326 9.67 -16.14 2.91
N ASP A 327 10.54 -17.14 2.67
CA ASP A 327 11.69 -17.42 3.53
C ASP A 327 12.71 -16.27 3.52
N ALA A 328 12.96 -15.65 2.36
CA ALA A 328 13.89 -14.54 2.22
C ALA A 328 13.49 -13.31 3.06
N LEU A 329 12.19 -13.08 3.31
CA LEU A 329 11.72 -11.99 4.18
C LEU A 329 12.26 -12.11 5.62
N PHE A 330 12.62 -13.31 6.07
CA PHE A 330 13.13 -13.56 7.42
C PHE A 330 14.64 -13.76 7.46
N ASP A 331 15.31 -13.87 6.31
CA ASP A 331 16.75 -14.07 6.23
C ASP A 331 17.51 -12.75 6.45
N ARG A 332 18.30 -12.71 7.52
CA ARG A 332 19.14 -11.56 7.89
C ARG A 332 20.60 -11.73 7.46
N SER A 333 20.96 -12.85 6.85
CA SER A 333 22.31 -13.10 6.36
C SER A 333 22.75 -12.01 5.36
N PRO A 334 23.93 -11.40 5.53
CA PRO A 334 24.49 -10.47 4.54
C PRO A 334 24.71 -11.11 3.16
N GLN A 335 24.84 -12.44 3.10
CA GLN A 335 25.06 -13.18 1.85
C GLN A 335 23.78 -13.40 1.04
N ASN A 336 22.61 -13.38 1.70
CA ASN A 336 21.35 -13.43 0.97
C ASN A 336 21.04 -12.04 0.42
N LEU A 337 20.98 -11.95 -0.90
CA LEU A 337 20.70 -10.72 -1.62
C LEU A 337 19.22 -10.57 -1.98
N LEU A 338 18.42 -11.64 -1.94
CA LEU A 338 17.00 -11.56 -2.27
C LEU A 338 16.31 -10.54 -1.39
N LEU A 339 15.40 -9.77 -2.00
CA LEU A 339 14.62 -8.72 -1.34
C LEU A 339 15.47 -7.58 -0.76
N LYS A 340 16.74 -7.49 -1.19
CA LYS A 340 17.64 -6.36 -0.91
C LYS A 340 17.97 -5.64 -2.20
N GLY A 341 18.15 -4.34 -2.07
CA GLY A 341 18.23 -3.45 -3.22
C GLY A 341 18.84 -2.11 -2.88
N TYR A 342 18.73 -1.21 -3.83
CA TYR A 342 18.96 0.21 -3.58
C TYR A 342 17.99 1.05 -4.38
N LEU A 343 17.69 2.23 -3.85
CA LEU A 343 17.12 3.34 -4.58
C LEU A 343 18.29 4.22 -5.07
N ALA A 344 18.51 4.27 -6.37
CA ALA A 344 19.43 5.21 -6.96
C ALA A 344 18.76 6.58 -7.06
N VAL A 345 19.32 7.57 -6.37
CA VAL A 345 18.86 8.96 -6.33
C VAL A 345 19.86 9.82 -7.07
N GLN A 346 19.42 10.48 -8.14
CA GLN A 346 20.29 11.29 -8.97
C GLN A 346 19.79 12.73 -9.08
N PHE A 347 20.72 13.65 -8.82
CA PHE A 347 20.58 15.07 -9.13
C PHE A 347 21.50 15.42 -10.30
N ILE A 348 21.04 16.28 -11.21
CA ILE A 348 21.82 16.71 -12.38
C ILE A 348 23.14 17.35 -11.91
N GLY A 349 24.24 16.86 -12.46
CA GLY A 349 25.59 17.34 -12.10
C GLY A 349 26.27 16.56 -10.98
N PHE A 350 25.59 15.57 -10.38
CA PHE A 350 26.13 14.72 -9.32
C PHE A 350 26.09 13.23 -9.70
N ASN A 351 26.95 12.43 -9.05
CA ASN A 351 26.86 10.98 -9.13
C ASN A 351 25.62 10.51 -8.34
N PRO A 352 24.97 9.40 -8.74
CA PRO A 352 23.84 8.88 -8.01
C PRO A 352 24.26 8.40 -6.61
N ASP A 353 23.49 8.78 -5.59
CA ASP A 353 23.53 8.15 -4.28
C ASP A 353 22.69 6.87 -4.31
N ASN A 354 23.22 5.78 -3.75
CA ASN A 354 22.51 4.50 -3.68
C ASN A 354 22.05 4.26 -2.24
N LEU A 355 20.76 4.50 -2.00
CA LEU A 355 20.15 4.33 -0.68
C LEU A 355 19.72 2.87 -0.52
N PRO A 356 20.20 2.14 0.49
CA PRO A 356 19.82 0.75 0.72
C PRO A 356 18.30 0.58 0.83
N VAL A 357 17.80 -0.52 0.26
CA VAL A 357 16.41 -0.95 0.36
C VAL A 357 16.39 -2.38 0.87
N VAL A 358 15.59 -2.67 1.90
CA VAL A 358 15.45 -4.01 2.46
C VAL A 358 14.00 -4.31 2.78
N LEU A 359 13.47 -5.36 2.16
CA LEU A 359 12.17 -5.94 2.50
C LEU A 359 12.41 -7.09 3.47
N ALA A 360 11.98 -6.90 4.71
CA ALA A 360 12.28 -7.80 5.81
C ALA A 360 11.12 -7.81 6.82
N LEU A 361 10.74 -9.00 7.29
CA LEU A 361 9.72 -9.21 8.32
C LEU A 361 10.32 -9.77 9.61
N ASP A 362 9.79 -9.35 10.75
CA ASP A 362 10.15 -9.93 12.05
C ASP A 362 9.77 -11.42 12.11
N ALA A 363 10.60 -12.25 12.76
CA ALA A 363 10.42 -13.69 12.88
C ALA A 363 9.05 -14.10 13.45
N LYS A 364 8.39 -13.23 14.25
CA LYS A 364 7.04 -13.47 14.78
C LYS A 364 5.96 -13.65 13.69
N TYR A 365 6.24 -13.26 12.45
CA TYR A 365 5.33 -13.39 11.31
C TYR A 365 5.58 -14.62 10.44
N GLN A 366 6.64 -15.40 10.68
CA GLN A 366 7.05 -16.51 9.79
C GLN A 366 5.95 -17.57 9.59
N SER A 367 5.20 -17.88 10.63
CA SER A 367 4.06 -18.81 10.59
C SER A 367 2.71 -18.14 10.31
N LYS A 368 2.70 -16.83 10.02
CA LYS A 368 1.50 -16.00 9.89
C LYS A 368 1.26 -15.49 8.47
N VAL A 369 1.67 -16.29 7.48
CA VAL A 369 1.49 -15.96 6.06
C VAL A 369 0.07 -15.51 5.71
N ARG A 370 -0.94 -16.15 6.30
CA ARG A 370 -2.36 -15.82 6.07
C ARG A 370 -2.73 -14.41 6.49
N ASP A 371 -2.03 -13.81 7.44
CA ASP A 371 -2.28 -12.43 7.88
C ASP A 371 -1.98 -11.40 6.77
N PHE A 372 -1.17 -11.79 5.79
CA PHE A 372 -0.76 -10.94 4.67
C PHE A 372 -1.51 -11.25 3.37
N ILE A 373 -2.33 -12.30 3.33
CA ILE A 373 -3.05 -12.67 2.12
C ILE A 373 -4.38 -11.91 2.04
N LYS A 374 -4.51 -11.04 1.03
CA LYS A 374 -5.77 -10.37 0.69
C LYS A 374 -6.35 -10.99 -0.57
N GLN A 375 -7.09 -12.09 -0.40
CA GLN A 375 -7.73 -12.80 -1.51
C GLN A 375 -9.25 -12.62 -1.46
N THR A 376 -9.82 -12.01 -2.49
CA THR A 376 -11.28 -11.77 -2.60
C THR A 376 -12.03 -12.91 -3.29
N ALA A 377 -11.34 -13.72 -4.10
CA ALA A 377 -11.93 -14.85 -4.83
C ALA A 377 -11.03 -16.10 -4.75
N PRO A 378 -11.60 -17.31 -4.70
CA PRO A 378 -10.81 -18.54 -4.70
C PRO A 378 -9.91 -18.61 -5.93
N VAL A 379 -8.69 -19.08 -5.73
CA VAL A 379 -7.71 -19.31 -6.79
C VAL A 379 -7.55 -20.81 -6.92
N ASP A 380 -8.14 -21.35 -7.97
CA ASP A 380 -8.19 -22.77 -8.21
C ASP A 380 -7.35 -23.15 -9.42
N ILE A 381 -6.78 -24.35 -9.39
CA ILE A 381 -6.27 -25.04 -10.57
C ILE A 381 -7.26 -26.15 -10.94
N TYR A 382 -7.38 -26.39 -12.23
CA TYR A 382 -8.25 -27.40 -12.81
C TYR A 382 -7.44 -28.65 -13.09
N LYS A 383 -7.85 -29.78 -12.49
CA LYS A 383 -7.22 -31.08 -12.68
C LYS A 383 -8.18 -32.02 -13.40
N THR A 384 -7.67 -32.71 -14.42
CA THR A 384 -8.43 -33.74 -15.13
C THR A 384 -8.19 -35.08 -14.45
N ILE A 385 -9.28 -35.73 -14.05
CA ILE A 385 -9.28 -37.08 -13.47
C ILE A 385 -9.96 -38.00 -14.47
N GLU A 386 -9.29 -39.08 -14.85
CA GLU A 386 -9.86 -40.14 -15.68
C GLU A 386 -10.40 -41.25 -14.78
N PHE A 387 -11.69 -41.53 -14.88
CA PHE A 387 -12.24 -42.78 -14.36
C PHE A 387 -12.25 -43.83 -15.45
N ARG A 388 -11.69 -45.00 -15.15
CA ARG A 388 -11.52 -46.11 -16.09
C ARG A 388 -12.12 -47.38 -15.52
N SER A 389 -12.95 -48.04 -16.31
CA SER A 389 -13.52 -49.35 -16.00
C SER A 389 -12.95 -50.40 -16.97
N ASP A 390 -12.82 -51.64 -16.51
CA ASP A 390 -12.39 -52.72 -17.40
C ASP A 390 -13.53 -53.06 -18.39
N SER A 391 -13.22 -53.07 -19.68
CA SER A 391 -14.16 -53.49 -20.72
C SER A 391 -14.76 -54.88 -20.49
N GLY A 392 -14.02 -55.79 -19.84
CA GLY A 392 -14.48 -57.12 -19.47
C GLY A 392 -15.53 -57.14 -18.34
N ALA A 393 -15.62 -56.08 -17.53
CA ALA A 393 -16.62 -55.97 -16.47
C ALA A 393 -18.06 -55.86 -17.02
N TYR A 394 -18.19 -55.47 -18.29
CA TYR A 394 -19.45 -55.35 -19.02
C TYR A 394 -19.79 -56.59 -19.89
N ASP A 395 -18.97 -57.65 -19.89
CA ASP A 395 -19.22 -58.85 -20.70
C ASP A 395 -20.50 -59.56 -20.23
N PRO A 396 -21.54 -59.69 -21.09
CA PRO A 396 -22.79 -60.37 -20.75
C PRO A 396 -22.61 -61.83 -20.31
N SER A 397 -21.47 -62.46 -20.67
CA SER A 397 -21.13 -63.85 -20.33
C SER A 397 -20.42 -63.98 -18.98
N GLY A 398 -20.11 -62.86 -18.33
CA GLY A 398 -19.45 -62.82 -17.02
C GLY A 398 -20.35 -63.29 -15.87
N PRO A 399 -19.78 -63.59 -14.69
CA PRO A 399 -20.52 -64.12 -13.54
C PRO A 399 -21.57 -63.14 -12.99
N ARG A 400 -21.38 -61.82 -13.19
CA ARG A 400 -22.37 -60.78 -12.89
C ARG A 400 -22.09 -59.50 -13.70
N PRO A 401 -22.61 -59.38 -14.93
CA PRO A 401 -22.30 -58.26 -15.81
C PRO A 401 -22.77 -56.92 -15.25
N ILE A 402 -21.88 -55.93 -15.27
CA ILE A 402 -22.21 -54.54 -14.97
C ILE A 402 -22.98 -53.96 -16.16
N LYS A 403 -24.06 -53.24 -15.88
CA LYS A 403 -24.81 -52.45 -16.88
C LYS A 403 -24.19 -51.06 -17.03
N ARG A 404 -23.92 -50.38 -15.91
CA ARG A 404 -23.30 -49.05 -15.84
C ARG A 404 -22.77 -48.74 -14.45
N ILE A 405 -21.85 -47.79 -14.36
CA ILE A 405 -21.31 -47.26 -13.11
C ILE A 405 -21.54 -45.76 -13.10
N LEU A 406 -22.17 -45.24 -12.05
CA LEU A 406 -22.24 -43.80 -11.81
C LEU A 406 -21.13 -43.43 -10.85
N VAL A 407 -20.32 -42.44 -11.21
CA VAL A 407 -19.29 -41.86 -10.35
C VAL A 407 -19.70 -40.43 -10.02
N ASN A 408 -19.71 -40.08 -8.73
CA ASN A 408 -19.87 -38.70 -8.29
C ASN A 408 -18.57 -38.17 -7.71
N ILE A 409 -18.08 -37.05 -8.24
CA ILE A 409 -16.89 -36.36 -7.75
C ILE A 409 -17.09 -34.86 -7.94
N ASP A 410 -16.73 -34.05 -6.93
CA ASP A 410 -16.84 -32.57 -6.99
C ASP A 410 -18.23 -32.08 -7.46
N ASN A 411 -19.30 -32.74 -6.96
CA ASN A 411 -20.70 -32.53 -7.34
C ASN A 411 -21.04 -32.77 -8.82
N GLN A 412 -20.15 -33.41 -9.58
CA GLN A 412 -20.37 -33.85 -10.96
C GLN A 412 -20.63 -35.35 -10.98
N THR A 413 -21.62 -35.79 -11.75
CA THR A 413 -21.91 -37.23 -11.93
C THR A 413 -21.59 -37.64 -13.36
N VAL A 414 -20.77 -38.68 -13.52
CA VAL A 414 -20.44 -39.30 -14.81
C VAL A 414 -20.88 -40.75 -14.86
N GLU A 415 -21.25 -41.21 -16.06
CA GLU A 415 -21.65 -42.59 -16.31
C GLU A 415 -20.58 -43.31 -17.13
N LEU A 416 -20.12 -44.46 -16.63
CA LEU A 416 -19.27 -45.40 -17.36
C LEU A 416 -20.09 -46.61 -17.78
N ASN A 417 -19.98 -46.98 -19.05
CA ASN A 417 -20.67 -48.12 -19.62
C ASN A 417 -19.81 -48.78 -20.71
N ARG A 418 -20.32 -49.84 -21.33
CA ARG A 418 -19.57 -50.60 -22.33
C ARG A 418 -19.08 -49.76 -23.52
N GLU A 419 -19.87 -48.77 -23.93
CA GLU A 419 -19.56 -47.90 -25.07
C GLU A 419 -18.56 -46.80 -24.67
N HIS A 420 -18.62 -46.36 -23.42
CA HIS A 420 -17.77 -45.32 -22.83
C HIS A 420 -17.16 -45.84 -21.52
N PRO A 421 -16.16 -46.75 -21.58
CA PRO A 421 -15.57 -47.35 -20.39
C PRO A 421 -14.64 -46.41 -19.63
N ASN A 422 -14.32 -45.24 -20.22
CA ASN A 422 -13.50 -44.20 -19.63
C ASN A 422 -14.24 -42.86 -19.70
N HIS A 423 -14.05 -42.01 -18.70
CA HIS A 423 -14.57 -40.65 -18.72
C HIS A 423 -13.65 -39.70 -17.94
N ASP A 424 -13.35 -38.55 -18.54
CA ASP A 424 -12.59 -37.48 -17.91
C ASP A 424 -13.51 -36.55 -17.14
N VAL A 425 -13.08 -36.14 -15.94
CA VAL A 425 -13.78 -35.16 -15.10
C VAL A 425 -12.80 -34.08 -14.69
N THR A 426 -13.21 -32.82 -14.84
CA THR A 426 -12.39 -31.70 -14.37
C THR A 426 -12.83 -31.32 -12.96
N VAL A 427 -11.90 -31.39 -12.01
CA VAL A 427 -12.12 -30.99 -10.62
C VAL A 427 -11.36 -29.72 -10.28
N LYS A 428 -11.90 -28.93 -9.34
CA LYS A 428 -11.24 -27.73 -8.82
C LYS A 428 -10.38 -28.09 -7.62
N VAL A 429 -9.15 -27.56 -7.61
CA VAL A 429 -8.21 -27.73 -6.51
C VAL A 429 -7.72 -26.36 -6.07
N SER A 430 -7.78 -26.07 -4.76
CA SER A 430 -7.31 -24.80 -4.23
C SER A 430 -5.80 -24.64 -4.44
N ALA A 431 -5.40 -23.69 -5.28
CA ALA A 431 -3.99 -23.40 -5.54
C ALA A 431 -3.30 -22.86 -4.28
N LEU A 432 -4.02 -22.03 -3.51
CA LEU A 432 -3.49 -21.42 -2.29
C LEU A 432 -3.12 -22.47 -1.24
N ASP A 433 -3.93 -23.52 -1.07
CA ASP A 433 -3.62 -24.61 -0.14
C ASP A 433 -2.36 -25.39 -0.55
N LEU A 434 -2.18 -25.62 -1.85
CA LEU A 434 -0.98 -26.26 -2.41
C LEU A 434 0.27 -25.40 -2.28
N ILE A 435 0.16 -24.08 -2.47
CA ILE A 435 1.28 -23.15 -2.35
C ILE A 435 1.76 -23.06 -0.90
N LEU A 436 0.81 -22.99 0.05
CA LEU A 436 1.13 -22.90 1.47
C LEU A 436 1.55 -24.24 2.08
N ASN A 437 1.18 -25.36 1.47
CA ASN A 437 1.49 -26.72 1.91
C ASN A 437 2.03 -27.57 0.74
N PRO A 438 3.25 -27.31 0.26
CA PRO A 438 3.79 -27.97 -0.94
C PRO A 438 3.92 -29.49 -0.79
N ASP A 439 4.12 -29.99 0.43
CA ASP A 439 4.23 -31.43 0.72
C ASP A 439 2.86 -32.14 0.84
N LYS A 440 1.75 -31.38 0.79
CA LYS A 440 0.40 -31.93 0.93
C LYS A 440 0.05 -32.75 -0.33
N LYS A 441 -0.17 -34.05 -0.13
CA LYS A 441 -0.69 -34.93 -1.20
C LYS A 441 -2.13 -34.57 -1.52
N LEU A 442 -2.43 -34.45 -2.81
CA LEU A 442 -3.80 -34.31 -3.29
C LEU A 442 -4.56 -35.62 -3.07
N ILE A 443 -5.78 -35.49 -2.52
CA ILE A 443 -6.69 -36.61 -2.28
C ILE A 443 -8.03 -36.22 -2.91
N TYR A 444 -8.45 -37.02 -3.89
CA TYR A 444 -9.73 -36.89 -4.57
C TYR A 444 -10.77 -37.76 -3.88
N HIS A 445 -11.89 -37.15 -3.48
CA HIS A 445 -13.00 -37.83 -2.85
C HIS A 445 -14.09 -38.11 -3.88
N TYR A 446 -14.62 -39.34 -3.91
CA TYR A 446 -15.64 -39.74 -4.87
C TYR A 446 -16.56 -40.84 -4.33
N ASP A 447 -17.77 -40.91 -4.89
CA ASP A 447 -18.74 -41.97 -4.64
C ASP A 447 -19.00 -42.77 -5.92
N LEU A 448 -19.36 -44.04 -5.78
CA LEU A 448 -19.72 -44.93 -6.87
C LEU A 448 -21.08 -45.58 -6.65
N GLN A 449 -21.83 -45.78 -7.73
CA GLN A 449 -22.99 -46.68 -7.76
C GLN A 449 -22.87 -47.63 -8.95
N VAL A 450 -22.69 -48.92 -8.68
CA VAL A 450 -22.58 -49.96 -9.71
C VAL A 450 -23.95 -50.57 -9.93
N PHE A 451 -24.49 -50.47 -11.15
CA PHE A 451 -25.75 -51.07 -11.56
C PHE A 451 -25.48 -52.31 -12.41
N TYR A 452 -26.09 -53.43 -12.07
CA TYR A 452 -25.94 -54.70 -12.76
C TYR A 452 -27.08 -54.97 -13.73
N VAL A 453 -26.86 -55.86 -14.70
CA VAL A 453 -27.90 -56.25 -15.68
C VAL A 453 -29.09 -56.95 -15.00
N ASP A 454 -28.85 -57.60 -13.86
CA ASP A 454 -29.88 -58.26 -13.03
C ASP A 454 -30.81 -57.30 -12.27
N GLY A 455 -30.59 -55.98 -12.39
CA GLY A 455 -31.35 -54.93 -11.70
C GLY A 455 -30.84 -54.59 -10.30
N GLY A 456 -29.83 -55.30 -9.80
CA GLY A 456 -29.15 -54.99 -8.54
C GLY A 456 -28.30 -53.72 -8.62
N MET A 457 -28.09 -53.08 -7.46
CA MET A 457 -27.24 -51.91 -7.32
C MET A 457 -26.35 -52.06 -6.09
N THR A 458 -25.07 -51.68 -6.20
CA THR A 458 -24.13 -51.64 -5.07
C THR A 458 -23.50 -50.25 -4.97
N PRO A 459 -23.74 -49.53 -3.86
CA PRO A 459 -23.13 -48.23 -3.64
C PRO A 459 -21.78 -48.35 -2.92
N TYR A 460 -20.85 -47.46 -3.23
CA TYR A 460 -19.59 -47.28 -2.54
C TYR A 460 -19.40 -45.78 -2.24
N TYR A 461 -19.56 -45.40 -0.98
CA TYR A 461 -19.41 -44.00 -0.56
C TYR A 461 -18.01 -43.72 -0.01
N ASP A 462 -17.65 -42.43 0.03
CA ASP A 462 -16.45 -41.88 0.68
C ASP A 462 -15.14 -42.51 0.20
N LYS A 463 -15.05 -42.82 -1.09
CA LYS A 463 -13.80 -43.33 -1.66
C LYS A 463 -12.81 -42.21 -1.86
N THR A 464 -11.53 -42.56 -1.76
CA THR A 464 -10.42 -41.63 -1.91
C THR A 464 -9.37 -42.18 -2.86
N SER A 465 -8.74 -41.30 -3.64
CA SER A 465 -7.60 -41.62 -4.48
C SER A 465 -6.59 -40.47 -4.46
N SER A 466 -5.30 -40.80 -4.58
CA SER A 466 -4.24 -39.80 -4.83
C SER A 466 -3.75 -39.83 -6.28
N PHE A 467 -4.36 -40.67 -7.12
CA PHE A 467 -4.05 -40.79 -8.54
C PHE A 467 -5.09 -40.07 -9.39
N GLU A 468 -4.64 -39.44 -10.47
CA GLU A 468 -5.48 -38.78 -11.48
C GLU A 468 -6.12 -39.80 -12.44
N ILE A 469 -5.68 -41.06 -12.46
CA ILE A 469 -6.35 -42.17 -13.16
C ILE A 469 -6.89 -43.13 -12.10
N ILE A 470 -8.22 -43.26 -12.03
CA ILE A 470 -8.92 -44.05 -11.03
C ILE A 470 -9.60 -45.24 -11.71
N TYR A 471 -9.11 -46.44 -11.40
CA TYR A 471 -9.75 -47.67 -11.84
C TYR A 471 -10.96 -47.98 -10.96
N VAL A 472 -12.11 -48.16 -11.60
CA VAL A 472 -13.36 -48.60 -10.98
C VAL A 472 -13.72 -50.00 -11.49
N PRO A 473 -14.55 -50.75 -10.73
CA PRO A 473 -14.84 -52.16 -11.01
C PRO A 473 -15.34 -52.48 -12.42
#